data_AF-A0A923EJ19-F1
#
_entry.id   AF-A0A923EJ19-F1
#
_cell.length_a   1.000
_cell.length_b   1.000
_cell.length_c   1.000
_cell.angle_alpha   90.00
_cell.angle_beta   90.00
_cell.angle_gamma   90.00
#
_symmetry.space_group_name_H-M   'P 1'
#
loop_
_entity.id
_entity.type
_entity.pdbx_description
1 polymer ?
#
loop_
_entity_poly.entity_id
_entity_poly.type
_entity_poly.pdbx_seq_one_letter_code
_entity_poly.pdbx_strand_id
1 'polypeptide(L)'
;LPFEIGNALSAMLKRRILEPDNLLSIWDAIQQIPVDLRSVDIREALKIASRFNIYAYDAYFLVCAISLHSPLITLDRHMNVVAQSLGIHIMEVT
;
A
#
# COMPACT_ATOMS: atom_id res chain seq x y z
N LEU A 1 3.11 4.99 -0.35
CA LEU A 1 1.98 5.73 0.27
C LEU A 1 1.59 7.04 -0.41
N PRO A 2 2.33 8.18 -0.36
CA PRO A 2 1.83 9.44 -0.94
C PRO A 2 1.56 9.34 -2.44
N PHE A 3 2.42 8.62 -3.17
CA PHE A 3 2.23 8.37 -4.60
C PHE A 3 1.01 7.49 -4.91
N GLU A 4 0.66 6.54 -4.03
CA GLU A 4 -0.51 5.68 -4.23
C GLU A 4 -1.80 6.42 -3.92
N ILE A 5 -1.81 7.22 -2.86
CA ILE A 5 -2.93 8.12 -2.54
C ILE A 5 -3.15 9.10 -3.70
N GLY A 6 -2.09 9.76 -4.18
CA GLY A 6 -2.17 10.67 -5.31
C GLY A 6 -2.68 9.98 -6.59
N ASN A 7 -2.19 8.78 -6.88
CA ASN A 7 -2.67 8.00 -8.03
C ASN A 7 -4.15 7.63 -7.88
N ALA A 8 -4.58 7.19 -6.70
CA ALA A 8 -5.97 6.86 -6.42
C ALA A 8 -6.89 8.07 -6.59
N LEU A 9 -6.54 9.23 -6.01
CA LEU A 9 -7.29 10.47 -6.18
C LEU A 9 -7.37 10.90 -7.66
N SER A 10 -6.26 10.81 -8.39
CA SER A 10 -6.23 11.12 -9.83
C SER A 10 -7.13 10.17 -10.64
N ALA A 11 -7.19 8.89 -10.26
CA ALA A 11 -8.05 7.91 -10.91
C ALA A 11 -9.53 8.19 -10.62
N MET A 12 -9.86 8.60 -9.40
CA MET A 12 -11.23 8.99 -9.02
C MET A 12 -11.71 10.22 -9.80
N LEU A 13 -10.85 11.24 -10.00
CA LEU A 13 -11.16 12.38 -10.86
C LEU A 13 -11.41 11.97 -12.30
N LYS A 14 -10.51 11.14 -12.88
CA LYS A 14 -10.65 10.65 -14.26
C LYS A 14 -11.96 9.86 -14.46
N ARG A 15 -12.42 9.18 -13.41
CA ARG A 15 -13.68 8.42 -13.38
C ARG A 15 -14.90 9.26 -13.01
N ARG A 16 -14.75 10.57 -12.75
CA ARG A 16 -15.82 11.48 -12.29
C ARG A 16 -16.52 11.02 -11.01
N ILE A 17 -15.78 10.34 -10.13
CA ILE A 17 -16.24 9.94 -8.79
C ILE A 17 -15.94 11.07 -7.78
N LEU A 18 -14.90 11.86 -8.05
CA LEU A 18 -14.47 12.98 -7.24
C LEU A 18 -14.67 14.29 -8.01
N GLU A 19 -15.23 15.30 -7.35
CA GLU A 19 -15.30 16.66 -7.88
C GLU A 19 -13.93 17.35 -7.77
N PRO A 20 -13.48 18.09 -8.82
CA PRO A 20 -12.17 18.75 -8.82
C PRO A 20 -11.93 19.65 -7.62
N ASP A 21 -12.95 20.39 -7.18
CA ASP A 21 -12.88 21.34 -6.06
C ASP A 21 -12.62 20.65 -4.71
N ASN A 22 -12.96 19.35 -4.60
CA ASN A 22 -12.75 18.55 -3.39
C ASN A 22 -11.39 17.84 -3.36
N LEU A 23 -10.59 17.89 -4.44
CA LEU A 23 -9.35 17.12 -4.53
C LEU A 23 -8.37 17.44 -3.40
N LEU A 24 -8.08 18.73 -3.22
CA LEU A 24 -7.06 19.19 -2.27
C LEU A 24 -7.53 19.03 -0.82
N SER A 25 -8.81 19.31 -0.53
CA SER A 25 -9.35 19.14 0.81
C SER A 25 -9.34 17.68 1.27
N ILE A 26 -9.63 16.73 0.37
CA ILE A 26 -9.49 15.30 0.66
C ILE A 26 -8.03 14.90 0.86
N TRP A 27 -7.12 15.40 0.02
CA TRP A 27 -5.69 15.17 0.21
C TRP A 27 -5.21 15.62 1.59
N ASP A 28 -5.56 16.85 1.99
CA ASP A 28 -5.19 17.45 3.27
C ASP A 28 -5.77 16.68 4.46
N ALA A 29 -7.02 16.20 4.33
CA ALA A 29 -7.65 15.34 5.32
C ALA A 29 -6.90 14.01 5.50
N ILE A 30 -6.47 13.38 4.39
CA ILE A 30 -5.68 12.14 4.45
C ILE A 30 -4.32 12.37 5.11
N GLN A 31 -3.69 13.55 4.92
CA GLN A 31 -2.41 13.86 5.58
C GLN A 31 -2.51 13.99 7.10
N GLN A 32 -3.71 14.12 7.66
CA GLN A 32 -3.91 14.11 9.12
C GLN A 32 -3.79 12.72 9.74
N ILE A 33 -3.83 11.65 8.92
CA ILE A 33 -3.64 10.28 9.40
C ILE A 33 -2.16 10.11 9.74
N PRO A 34 -1.82 9.80 11.01
CA PRO A 34 -0.43 9.63 11.41
C PRO A 34 0.17 8.40 10.74
N VAL A 35 1.20 8.61 9.91
CA VAL A 35 1.94 7.53 9.25
C VAL A 35 3.43 7.78 9.40
N ASP A 36 4.17 6.72 9.72
CA ASP A 36 5.62 6.70 9.72
C ASP A 36 6.12 5.99 8.45
N LEU A 37 6.77 6.75 7.54
CA LEU A 37 7.29 6.22 6.29
C LEU A 37 8.66 5.58 6.50
N ARG A 38 8.75 4.27 6.26
CA ARG A 38 10.00 3.52 6.36
C ARG A 38 10.60 3.26 4.98
N SER A 39 11.93 3.39 4.91
CA SER A 39 12.71 2.90 3.78
C SER A 39 12.69 1.37 3.77
N VAL A 40 12.63 0.77 2.58
CA VAL A 40 12.62 -0.68 2.39
C VAL A 40 13.83 -1.14 1.60
N ASP A 41 14.29 -2.37 1.83
CA ASP A 41 15.29 -2.99 0.97
C ASP A 41 14.66 -3.34 -0.39
N ILE A 42 15.00 -2.52 -1.39
CA ILE A 42 14.47 -2.66 -2.75
C ILE A 42 14.95 -3.96 -3.40
N ARG A 43 16.16 -4.43 -3.11
CA ARG A 43 16.66 -5.69 -3.67
C ARG A 43 15.83 -6.85 -3.14
N GLU A 44 15.51 -6.85 -1.86
CA GLU A 44 14.64 -7.88 -1.27
C GLU A 44 13.22 -7.81 -1.84
N ALA A 45 12.67 -6.60 -1.99
CA ALA A 45 11.35 -6.42 -2.58
C ALA A 45 11.28 -6.94 -4.02
N LEU A 46 12.31 -6.71 -4.84
CA LEU A 46 12.36 -7.23 -6.20
C LEU A 46 12.45 -8.76 -6.25
N LYS A 47 13.13 -9.41 -5.29
CA LYS A 47 13.11 -10.88 -5.18
C LYS A 47 11.71 -11.40 -4.84
N ILE A 48 11.03 -10.78 -3.89
CA ILE A 48 9.66 -11.14 -3.52
C ILE A 48 8.72 -10.93 -4.71
N ALA A 49 8.81 -9.76 -5.37
CA ALA A 49 8.02 -9.44 -6.55
C ALA A 49 8.18 -10.49 -7.66
N SER A 50 9.42 -10.87 -7.96
CA SER A 50 9.71 -11.92 -8.95
C SER A 50 9.22 -13.31 -8.51
N ARG A 51 9.40 -13.67 -7.23
CA ARG A 51 9.01 -14.98 -6.69
C ARG A 51 7.50 -15.20 -6.72
N PHE A 52 6.73 -14.17 -6.40
CA PHE A 52 5.26 -14.26 -6.29
C PHE A 52 4.52 -13.66 -7.48
N ASN A 53 5.25 -13.19 -8.50
CA ASN A 53 4.69 -12.54 -9.69
C ASN A 53 3.74 -11.38 -9.35
N ILE A 54 4.19 -10.49 -8.46
CA ILE A 54 3.49 -9.27 -8.05
C ILE A 54 4.26 -8.02 -8.46
N TYR A 55 3.60 -6.86 -8.40
CA TYR A 55 4.29 -5.60 -8.64
C TYR A 55 5.25 -5.26 -7.50
N ALA A 56 6.31 -4.54 -7.82
CA ALA A 56 7.29 -4.10 -6.82
C ALA A 56 6.65 -3.22 -5.73
N TYR A 57 5.61 -2.45 -6.07
CA TYR A 57 4.85 -1.66 -5.09
C TYR A 57 4.27 -2.52 -3.97
N ASP A 58 3.59 -3.60 -4.30
CA ASP A 58 3.05 -4.55 -3.31
C ASP A 58 4.19 -5.16 -2.48
N ALA A 59 5.28 -5.54 -3.15
CA ALA A 59 6.44 -6.11 -2.46
C ALA A 59 7.12 -5.13 -1.49
N TYR A 60 7.06 -3.81 -1.72
CA TYR A 60 7.60 -2.82 -0.78
C TYR A 60 6.88 -2.88 0.57
N PHE A 61 5.55 -2.99 0.57
CA PHE A 61 4.78 -3.13 1.79
C PHE A 61 5.05 -4.45 2.51
N LEU A 62 5.20 -5.55 1.76
CA LEU A 62 5.55 -6.86 2.34
C LEU A 62 6.91 -6.82 3.02
N VAL A 63 7.93 -6.26 2.37
CA VAL A 63 9.27 -6.08 2.97
C VAL A 63 9.22 -5.16 4.18
N CYS A 64 8.43 -4.08 4.13
CA CYS A 64 8.23 -3.18 5.26
C CYS A 64 7.64 -3.94 6.47
N ALA A 65 6.57 -4.70 6.27
CA ALA A 65 5.93 -5.50 7.32
C ALA A 65 6.89 -6.53 7.93
N ILE A 66 7.67 -7.24 7.10
CA ILE A 66 8.70 -8.19 7.55
C ILE A 66 9.76 -7.47 8.39
N SER A 67 10.30 -6.35 7.90
CA SER A 67 11.40 -5.62 8.57
C SER A 67 10.98 -5.09 9.94
N LEU A 68 9.72 -4.70 10.08
CA LEU A 68 9.16 -4.16 11.32
C LEU A 68 8.48 -5.22 12.19
N HIS A 69 8.47 -6.50 11.79
CA HIS A 69 7.71 -7.58 12.44
C HIS A 69 6.25 -7.18 12.73
N SER A 70 5.65 -6.44 11.79
CA SER A 70 4.34 -5.82 11.96
C SER A 70 3.28 -6.53 11.12
N PRO A 71 2.02 -6.56 11.56
CA PRO A 71 0.94 -7.09 10.75
C PRO A 71 0.71 -6.24 9.49
N LEU A 72 0.19 -6.87 8.44
CA LEU A 72 -0.22 -6.19 7.21
C LEU A 72 -1.74 -5.99 7.21
N ILE A 73 -2.17 -4.78 6.84
CA ILE A 73 -3.55 -4.45 6.53
C ILE A 73 -3.64 -4.09 5.04
N THR A 74 -4.50 -4.77 4.29
CA THR A 74 -4.73 -4.50 2.87
C THR A 74 -6.08 -5.02 2.40
N LEU A 75 -6.70 -4.29 1.45
CA LEU A 75 -7.89 -4.73 0.74
C LEU A 75 -7.57 -5.62 -0.46
N ASP A 76 -6.29 -5.75 -0.84
CA ASP A 76 -5.85 -6.62 -1.92
C ASP A 76 -5.78 -8.08 -1.44
N ARG A 77 -6.69 -8.91 -1.98
CA ARG A 77 -6.78 -10.33 -1.63
C ARG A 77 -5.55 -11.13 -2.07
N HIS A 78 -4.95 -10.80 -3.21
CA HIS A 78 -3.77 -11.50 -3.68
C HIS A 78 -2.57 -11.19 -2.79
N MET A 79 -2.42 -9.92 -2.40
CA MET A 79 -1.40 -9.49 -1.46
C MET A 79 -1.55 -10.16 -0.08
N ASN A 80 -2.78 -10.35 0.42
CA ASN A 80 -3.05 -11.12 1.63
C ASN A 80 -2.54 -12.57 1.53
N VAL A 81 -2.79 -13.24 0.41
CA VAL A 81 -2.28 -14.62 0.18
C VAL A 81 -0.75 -14.65 0.19
N VAL A 82 -0.11 -13.70 -0.48
CA VAL A 82 1.37 -13.62 -0.49
C VAL A 82 1.92 -13.33 0.91
N ALA A 83 1.31 -12.40 1.65
CA ALA A 83 1.72 -12.06 3.01
C ALA A 83 1.61 -13.26 3.97
N GLN A 84 0.52 -14.03 3.89
CA GLN A 84 0.38 -15.29 4.65
C GLN A 84 1.48 -16.30 4.30
N SER A 85 1.82 -16.45 3.02
CA SER A 85 2.90 -17.35 2.58
C SER A 85 4.30 -16.92 3.07
N LEU A 86 4.46 -15.64 3.40
CA LEU A 86 5.65 -15.05 3.99
C LEU A 86 5.64 -15.07 5.52
N GLY A 87 4.58 -15.60 6.15
CA GLY A 87 4.44 -15.64 7.61
C GLY A 87 4.07 -14.30 8.25
N ILE A 88 3.58 -13.34 7.45
CA ILE A 88 3.14 -12.03 7.94
C ILE A 88 1.70 -12.18 8.49
N HIS A 89 1.48 -11.69 9.70
CA HIS A 89 0.14 -11.64 10.29
C HIS A 89 -0.76 -10.66 9.52
N ILE A 90 -1.97 -11.07 9.17
CA ILE A 90 -2.94 -10.21 8.47
C ILE A 90 -3.90 -9.59 9.48
N MET A 91 -4.10 -8.28 9.38
CA MET A 91 -5.15 -7.58 10.11
C MET A 91 -6.40 -7.50 9.24
N GLU A 92 -7.51 -8.05 9.72
CA GLU A 92 -8.79 -7.97 9.02
C GLU A 92 -9.34 -6.55 9.05
N VAL A 93 -9.85 -6.08 7.90
CA VAL A 93 -10.63 -4.85 7.81
C VAL A 93 -12.10 -5.26 7.92
N THR A 94 -12.73 -4.95 9.05
CA THR A 94 -14.15 -5.23 9.30
C THR A 94 -15.05 -4.14 8.74
#